data_AF-A0A455ST26-F1
#
_entry.id   AF-A0A455ST26-F1
#
_cell.length_a   1.000
_cell.length_b   1.000
_cell.length_c   1.000
_cell.angle_alpha   90.00
_cell.angle_beta   90.00
_cell.angle_gamma   90.00
#
_symmetry.space_group_name_H-M   'P 1'
#
loop_
_entity.id
_entity.type
_entity.pdbx_description
1 polymer ?
#
loop_
_entity_poly.entity_id
_entity_poly.type
_entity_poly.pdbx_seq_one_letter_code
_entity_poly.pdbx_strand_id
1 'polypeptide(L)'
;MQHATDALRQDPKGPTLDALIRVILQLAYERRALFRIVLTGEEAISSIYTAKNLLSQLILTTLEDIHRRQAVQGFDLSLLAHLITGLVIQSVMWWFENEVPEPDEMTDQVVRLLRFGLPPHVFSAQLRTEKP
;
A
#
# COMPACT_ATOMS: atom_id res chain seq x y z
N MET A 1 12.03 1.87 9.49
CA MET A 1 10.63 1.45 9.28
C MET A 1 9.71 2.07 10.32
N GLN A 2 10.02 2.00 11.62
CA GLN A 2 9.22 2.58 12.72
C GLN A 2 8.65 3.98 12.41
N HIS A 3 9.49 4.96 12.07
CA HIS A 3 9.07 6.38 11.97
C HIS A 3 7.99 6.71 10.92
N ALA A 4 7.99 6.08 9.74
CA ALA A 4 6.98 6.34 8.71
C ALA A 4 5.63 5.67 9.04
N THR A 5 5.68 4.45 9.61
CA THR A 5 4.51 3.78 10.17
C THR A 5 3.98 4.46 11.43
N ASP A 6 4.83 5.10 12.22
CA ASP A 6 4.44 5.85 13.42
C ASP A 6 3.73 7.15 13.04
N ALA A 7 4.19 7.86 12.00
CA ALA A 7 3.50 9.03 11.46
C ALA A 7 2.09 8.69 10.93
N LEU A 8 1.94 7.54 10.27
CA LEU A 8 0.64 7.02 9.82
C LEU A 8 -0.29 6.62 10.98
N ARG A 9 0.27 6.19 12.12
CA ARG A 9 -0.48 5.82 13.34
C ARG A 9 -0.88 7.01 14.22
N GLN A 10 -0.20 8.14 14.09
CA GLN A 10 -0.45 9.36 14.88
C GLN A 10 -1.53 10.28 14.29
N ASP A 11 -2.05 9.99 13.10
CA ASP A 11 -3.21 10.71 12.56
C ASP A 11 -4.45 10.41 13.43
N PRO A 12 -5.11 11.42 14.03
CA PRO A 12 -6.32 11.22 14.83
C PRO A 12 -7.48 10.58 14.06
N LYS A 13 -7.43 10.53 12.73
CA LYS A 13 -8.40 9.80 11.87
C LYS A 13 -7.94 8.39 11.51
N GLY A 14 -6.71 8.04 11.90
CA GLY A 14 -5.95 6.83 11.62
C GLY A 14 -5.58 6.68 10.13
N PRO A 15 -4.72 5.71 9.78
CA PRO A 15 -4.17 5.59 8.43
C PRO A 15 -5.25 5.30 7.38
N THR A 16 -5.14 5.94 6.21
CA THR A 16 -5.91 5.59 5.01
C THR A 16 -5.10 4.64 4.13
N LEU A 17 -5.78 3.86 3.31
CA LEU A 17 -5.10 3.04 2.29
C LEU A 17 -4.29 3.92 1.34
N ASP A 18 -4.80 5.11 0.98
CA ASP A 18 -4.11 6.10 0.15
C ASP A 18 -2.73 6.45 0.71
N ALA A 19 -2.68 6.90 1.96
CA ALA A 19 -1.45 7.31 2.62
C ALA A 19 -0.45 6.14 2.75
N LEU A 20 -0.94 4.94 3.04
CA LEU A 20 -0.11 3.75 3.10
C LEU A 20 0.55 3.44 1.74
N ILE A 21 -0.23 3.42 0.65
CA ILE A 21 0.28 3.12 -0.69
C ILE A 21 1.30 4.17 -1.14
N ARG A 22 1.05 5.46 -0.86
CA ARG A 22 2.01 6.53 -1.13
C ARG A 22 3.34 6.31 -0.41
N VAL A 23 3.30 5.97 0.87
CA VAL A 23 4.51 5.68 1.65
C VAL A 23 5.26 4.46 1.09
N ILE A 24 4.56 3.40 0.71
CA ILE A 24 5.18 2.20 0.13
C ILE A 24 5.90 2.53 -1.18
N LEU A 25 5.24 3.26 -2.10
CA LEU A 25 5.82 3.59 -3.40
C LEU A 25 6.99 4.58 -3.29
N GLN A 26 6.87 5.56 -2.41
CA GLN A 26 7.97 6.49 -2.11
C GLN A 26 9.19 5.74 -1.57
N LEU A 27 8.99 4.84 -0.59
CA LEU A 27 10.08 4.04 -0.04
C LEU A 27 10.70 3.09 -1.07
N ALA A 28 9.88 2.52 -1.96
CA ALA A 28 10.37 1.71 -3.06
C ALA A 28 11.31 2.53 -3.96
N TYR A 29 10.90 3.73 -4.35
CA TYR A 29 11.72 4.62 -5.19
C TYR A 29 13.03 5.05 -4.52
N GLU A 30 12.97 5.50 -3.25
CA GLU A 30 14.14 5.90 -2.47
C GLU A 30 15.15 4.76 -2.33
N ARG A 31 14.67 3.51 -2.25
CA ARG A 31 15.47 2.31 -2.07
C ARG A 31 15.65 1.50 -3.36
N ARG A 32 15.34 2.06 -4.53
CA ARG A 32 15.33 1.32 -5.81
C ARG A 32 16.63 0.59 -6.13
N ALA A 33 17.78 1.17 -5.74
CA ALA A 33 19.08 0.53 -5.93
C ALA A 33 19.20 -0.77 -5.13
N LEU A 34 18.73 -0.79 -3.88
CA LEU A 34 18.71 -1.99 -3.04
C LEU A 34 17.77 -3.05 -3.63
N PHE A 35 16.59 -2.63 -4.09
CA PHE A 35 15.66 -3.54 -4.77
C PHE A 35 16.29 -4.18 -6.01
N ARG A 36 16.96 -3.39 -6.86
CA ARG A 36 17.65 -3.92 -8.05
C ARG A 36 18.70 -4.96 -7.68
N ILE A 37 19.54 -4.69 -6.69
CA ILE A 37 20.55 -5.64 -6.20
C ILE A 37 19.90 -6.96 -5.79
N VAL A 38 18.84 -6.89 -4.97
CA VAL A 38 18.12 -8.06 -4.48
C VAL A 38 17.47 -8.85 -5.62
N LEU A 39 16.85 -8.17 -6.59
CA LEU A 39 16.17 -8.80 -7.73
C LEU A 39 17.13 -9.47 -8.72
N THR A 40 18.39 -9.05 -8.75
CA THR A 40 19.44 -9.68 -9.59
C THR A 40 20.14 -10.86 -8.91
N GLY A 41 19.90 -11.11 -7.62
CA GLY A 41 20.55 -12.18 -6.86
C GLY A 41 19.84 -13.53 -6.96
N GLU A 42 20.55 -14.61 -6.62
CA GLU A 42 19.99 -15.98 -6.60
C GLU A 42 18.81 -16.12 -5.61
N GLU A 43 18.77 -15.30 -4.57
CA GLU A 43 17.71 -15.27 -3.56
C GLU A 43 16.53 -14.35 -3.89
N ALA A 44 16.46 -13.81 -5.12
CA ALA A 44 15.43 -12.86 -5.54
C ALA A 44 14.01 -13.38 -5.26
N ILE A 45 13.74 -14.65 -5.56
CA ILE A 45 12.43 -15.28 -5.35
C ILE A 45 12.04 -15.26 -3.86
N SER A 46 12.94 -15.70 -2.97
CA SER A 46 12.70 -15.73 -1.52
C SER A 46 12.47 -14.32 -0.96
N SER A 47 13.24 -13.35 -1.46
CA SER A 47 13.12 -11.94 -1.07
C SER A 47 11.79 -11.33 -1.51
N ILE A 48 11.31 -11.63 -2.73
CA ILE A 48 10.00 -11.21 -3.22
C ILE A 48 8.88 -11.82 -2.37
N TYR A 49 8.97 -13.11 -2.03
CA TYR A 49 7.98 -13.75 -1.16
C TYR A 49 7.93 -13.12 0.24
N THR A 50 9.10 -12.84 0.82
CA THR A 50 9.20 -12.15 2.11
C THR A 50 8.56 -10.76 2.03
N ALA A 51 8.90 -9.96 1.02
CA ALA A 51 8.33 -8.64 0.81
C ALA A 51 6.80 -8.69 0.62
N LYS A 52 6.31 -9.66 -0.17
CA LYS A 52 4.88 -9.90 -0.37
C LYS A 52 4.16 -10.19 0.94
N ASN A 53 4.71 -11.06 1.79
CA ASN A 53 4.09 -11.40 3.06
C ASN A 53 4.07 -10.21 4.05
N LEU A 54 5.14 -9.42 4.09
CA LEU A 54 5.20 -8.23 4.95
C LEU A 54 4.22 -7.15 4.48
N LEU A 55 4.16 -6.90 3.17
CA LEU A 55 3.23 -5.93 2.59
C LEU A 55 1.77 -6.36 2.76
N SER A 56 1.46 -7.64 2.56
CA SER A 56 0.08 -8.13 2.72
C SER A 56 -0.39 -8.03 4.16
N GLN A 57 0.47 -8.32 5.14
CA GLN A 57 0.16 -8.13 6.55
C GLN A 57 -0.07 -6.64 6.88
N LEU A 58 0.80 -5.75 6.40
CA LEU A 58 0.67 -4.31 6.64
C LEU A 58 -0.63 -3.73 6.06
N ILE A 59 -0.97 -4.13 4.84
CA ILE A 59 -2.20 -3.73 4.16
C ILE A 59 -3.41 -4.33 4.88
N LEU A 60 -3.37 -5.61 5.27
CA LEU A 60 -4.45 -6.25 6.01
C LEU A 60 -4.74 -5.53 7.32
N THR A 61 -3.72 -5.26 8.15
CA THR A 61 -3.91 -4.52 9.40
C THR A 61 -4.54 -3.15 9.16
N THR A 62 -4.16 -2.47 8.08
CA THR A 62 -4.74 -1.16 7.71
C THR A 62 -6.19 -1.29 7.27
N LEU A 63 -6.53 -2.32 6.50
CA LEU A 63 -7.91 -2.61 6.08
C LEU A 63 -8.80 -3.01 7.25
N GLU A 64 -8.31 -3.82 8.20
CA GLU A 64 -9.02 -4.15 9.43
C GLU A 64 -9.30 -2.91 10.27
N ASP A 65 -8.32 -2.01 10.36
CA ASP A 65 -8.43 -0.73 11.04
C ASP A 65 -9.49 0.17 10.41
N ILE A 66 -9.51 0.26 9.08
CA ILE A 66 -10.53 0.98 8.32
C ILE A 66 -11.90 0.31 8.53
N HIS A 67 -11.97 -1.02 8.43
CA HIS A 67 -13.20 -1.79 8.61
C HIS A 67 -13.83 -1.59 10.00
N ARG A 68 -13.01 -1.52 11.05
CA ARG A 68 -13.46 -1.21 12.42
C ARG A 68 -14.09 0.19 12.53
N ARG A 69 -13.63 1.16 11.73
CA ARG A 69 -14.12 2.55 11.74
C ARG A 69 -15.31 2.76 10.80
N GLN A 70 -15.32 2.02 9.69
CA GLN A 70 -16.30 2.10 8.61
C GLN A 70 -16.46 0.68 8.06
N ALA A 71 -17.61 0.03 8.24
CA ALA A 71 -17.79 -1.35 7.81
C ALA A 71 -17.53 -1.49 6.30
N VAL A 72 -16.34 -1.96 5.93
CA VAL A 72 -16.00 -2.38 4.56
C VAL A 72 -16.81 -3.66 4.31
N GLN A 73 -18.06 -3.51 3.92
CA GLN A 73 -18.97 -4.64 3.71
C GLN A 73 -18.73 -5.27 2.33
N GLY A 74 -18.87 -6.59 2.25
CA GLY A 74 -18.88 -7.33 0.98
C GLY A 74 -17.52 -7.81 0.47
N PHE A 75 -16.43 -7.59 1.20
CA PHE A 75 -15.10 -8.09 0.83
C PHE A 75 -14.48 -8.95 1.94
N ASP A 76 -13.80 -10.02 1.53
CA ASP A 76 -12.81 -10.69 2.37
C ASP A 76 -11.56 -9.80 2.44
N LEU A 77 -11.26 -9.26 3.63
CA LEU A 77 -10.15 -8.31 3.83
C LEU A 77 -8.78 -8.96 3.57
N SER A 78 -8.64 -10.26 3.84
CA SER A 78 -7.39 -10.99 3.59
C SER A 78 -7.16 -11.13 2.08
N LEU A 79 -8.17 -11.55 1.33
CA LEU A 79 -8.10 -11.61 -0.13
C LEU A 79 -7.79 -10.23 -0.72
N LEU A 80 -8.47 -9.19 -0.22
CA LEU A 80 -8.28 -7.82 -0.67
C LEU A 80 -6.85 -7.33 -0.44
N ALA A 81 -6.28 -7.60 0.74
CA ALA A 81 -4.89 -7.26 1.06
C ALA A 81 -3.90 -7.93 0.11
N HIS A 82 -4.12 -9.22 -0.23
CA HIS A 82 -3.27 -9.96 -1.16
C HIS A 82 -3.35 -9.40 -2.59
N LEU A 83 -4.55 -9.02 -3.05
CA LEU A 83 -4.74 -8.42 -4.37
C LEU A 83 -4.05 -7.06 -4.49
N ILE A 84 -4.25 -6.18 -3.50
CA ILE A 84 -3.58 -4.87 -3.45
C ILE A 84 -2.06 -5.07 -3.43
N THR A 85 -1.56 -6.00 -2.61
CA THR A 85 -0.13 -6.32 -2.53
C THR A 85 0.43 -6.76 -3.88
N GLY A 86 -0.28 -7.65 -4.59
CA GLY A 86 0.13 -8.10 -5.92
C GLY A 86 0.22 -6.95 -6.91
N LEU A 87 -0.79 -6.07 -6.92
CA LEU A 87 -0.80 -4.88 -7.79
C LEU A 87 0.38 -3.96 -7.48
N VAL A 88 0.61 -3.63 -6.20
CA VAL A 88 1.71 -2.76 -5.78
C VAL A 88 3.07 -3.33 -6.18
N ILE A 89 3.32 -4.63 -5.93
CA ILE A 89 4.58 -5.27 -6.30
C ILE A 89 4.76 -5.25 -7.82
N GLN A 90 3.73 -5.60 -8.58
CA GLN A 90 3.81 -5.60 -10.03
C GLN A 90 4.07 -4.20 -10.60
N SER A 91 3.42 -3.18 -10.03
CA SER A 91 3.65 -1.78 -10.37
C SER A 91 5.09 -1.35 -10.10
N VAL A 92 5.66 -1.72 -8.95
CA VAL A 92 7.06 -1.41 -8.60
C VAL A 92 8.04 -2.12 -9.54
N MET A 93 7.82 -3.39 -9.85
CA MET A 93 8.68 -4.14 -10.77
C MET A 93 8.68 -3.50 -12.15
N TRP A 94 7.49 -3.24 -12.72
CA TRP A 94 7.36 -2.55 -14.00
C TRP A 94 8.05 -1.18 -13.98
N TRP A 95 7.86 -0.41 -12.90
CA TRP A 95 8.45 0.91 -12.79
C TRP A 95 9.98 0.87 -12.74
N PHE A 96 10.57 -0.09 -12.04
CA PHE A 96 12.02 -0.24 -11.96
C PHE A 96 12.64 -0.72 -13.28
N GLU A 97 11.90 -1.45 -14.10
CA GLU A 97 12.31 -1.86 -15.44
C GLU A 97 12.25 -0.70 -16.45
N ASN A 98 11.26 0.18 -16.33
CA ASN A 98 10.99 1.23 -17.32
C ASN A 98 11.55 2.60 -16.94
N GLU A 99 11.88 2.83 -15.67
CA GLU A 99 12.43 4.08 -15.11
C GLU A 99 11.54 5.33 -15.30
N VAL A 100 10.29 5.15 -15.73
CA VAL A 100 9.28 6.18 -15.90
C VAL A 100 7.93 5.66 -15.40
N PRO A 101 7.01 6.52 -14.95
CA PRO A 101 7.12 7.98 -14.82
C PRO A 101 7.88 8.42 -13.55
N GLU A 102 7.90 9.71 -13.22
CA GLU A 102 8.44 10.23 -11.95
C GLU A 102 7.63 9.72 -10.73
N PRO A 103 8.20 9.74 -9.51
CA PRO A 103 7.60 9.10 -8.32
C PRO A 103 6.18 9.52 -7.98
N ASP A 104 5.91 10.82 -8.03
CA ASP A 104 4.60 11.36 -7.71
C ASP A 104 3.56 10.90 -8.73
N GLU A 105 3.94 10.90 -10.01
CA GLU A 105 3.06 10.46 -11.10
C GLU A 105 2.80 8.96 -11.02
N MET A 106 3.82 8.14 -10.78
CA MET A 106 3.65 6.69 -10.62
C MET A 106 2.72 6.39 -9.45
N THR A 107 2.91 7.10 -8.34
CA THR A 107 2.09 6.97 -7.14
C THR A 107 0.63 7.33 -7.42
N ASP A 108 0.40 8.45 -8.10
CA ASP A 108 -0.95 8.88 -8.47
C ASP A 108 -1.63 7.92 -9.43
N GLN A 109 -0.90 7.31 -10.37
CA GLN A 109 -1.44 6.30 -11.28
C GLN A 109 -1.87 5.03 -10.52
N VAL A 110 -1.02 4.50 -9.63
CA VAL A 110 -1.35 3.30 -8.83
C VAL A 110 -2.54 3.56 -7.91
N VAL A 111 -2.53 4.69 -7.19
CA VAL A 111 -3.65 5.08 -6.32
C VAL A 111 -4.95 5.23 -7.13
N ARG A 112 -4.89 5.85 -8.31
CA ARG A 112 -6.06 6.02 -9.18
C ARG A 112 -6.62 4.67 -9.63
N LEU A 113 -5.77 3.72 -10.02
CA LEU A 113 -6.20 2.37 -10.39
C LEU A 113 -6.89 1.65 -9.23
N LEU A 114 -6.31 1.74 -8.03
CA LEU A 114 -6.90 1.15 -6.83
C LEU A 114 -8.27 1.78 -6.50
N ARG A 115 -8.45 3.09 -6.72
CA ARG A 115 -9.74 3.79 -6.51
C ARG A 115 -10.85 3.33 -7.46
N PHE A 116 -10.52 2.83 -8.65
CA PHE A 116 -11.52 2.25 -9.55
C PHE A 116 -12.00 0.86 -9.11
N GLY A 117 -11.13 0.08 -8.46
CA GLY A 117 -11.42 -1.29 -8.04
C GLY A 117 -11.96 -1.42 -6.61
N LEU A 118 -11.84 -0.38 -5.78
CA LEU A 118 -12.14 -0.42 -4.35
C LEU A 118 -13.18 0.63 -3.93
N PRO A 119 -13.96 0.37 -2.87
CA PRO A 119 -14.93 1.34 -2.37
C PRO A 119 -14.27 2.67 -1.96
N PRO A 120 -14.89 3.84 -2.28
CA PRO A 120 -14.28 5.15 -2.02
C PRO A 120 -13.89 5.42 -0.57
N HIS A 121 -14.66 4.87 0.37
CA HIS A 121 -14.48 5.09 1.81
C HIS A 121 -13.15 4.53 2.34
N VAL A 122 -12.56 3.54 1.67
CA VAL A 122 -11.25 2.95 2.02
C VAL A 122 -10.09 3.95 1.83
N PHE A 123 -10.28 4.98 0.99
CA PHE A 123 -9.27 6.02 0.71
C PHE A 123 -9.49 7.31 1.51
N SER A 124 -10.63 7.46 2.19
CA SER A 124 -10.99 8.71 2.87
C SER A 124 -11.03 8.55 4.38
N ALA A 125 -10.24 9.37 5.07
CA ALA A 125 -10.35 9.59 6.51
C ALA A 125 -11.60 10.43 6.82
N GLN A 126 -12.80 9.86 6.69
CA GLN A 126 -14.03 10.57 7.05
C GLN A 126 -14.37 10.36 8.53
N LEU A 127 -14.46 11.50 9.24
CA LEU A 127 -14.88 11.63 10.63
C LEU A 127 -16.26 10.97 10.81
N ARG A 128 -16.42 10.19 11.89
CA ARG A 128 -17.76 9.95 12.43
C ARG A 128 -18.39 11.32 12.66
N THR A 129 -19.39 11.68 11.87
CA THR A 129 -20.36 12.67 12.31
C THR A 129 -21.16 11.98 13.39
N GLU A 130 -20.72 12.13 14.65
CA GLU A 130 -21.60 11.92 15.79
C GLU A 130 -22.83 12.81 15.55
N LYS A 131 -23.96 12.15 15.35
CA LYS A 131 -25.24 12.84 15.23
C LYS A 131 -25.60 13.34 16.64
N PRO A 132 -26.01 14.62 16.80
CA PRO A 132 -26.39 15.17 18.09
C PRO A 132 -27.60 14.46 18.70
#